data_AF-A0A7V9C162-F1
#
_entry.id   AF-A0A7V9C162-F1
#
_cell.length_a   1.000
_cell.length_b   1.000
_cell.length_c   1.000
_cell.angle_alpha   90.00
_cell.angle_beta   90.00
_cell.angle_gamma   90.00
#
_symmetry.space_group_name_H-M   'P 1'
#
loop_
_entity.id
_entity.type
_entity.pdbx_description
1 polymer ?
#
loop_
_entity_poly.entity_id
_entity_poly.type
_entity_poly.pdbx_seq_one_letter_code
_entity_poly.pdbx_strand_id
1 'polypeptide(L)' 'MSVAPARAAAYEVLRRVFEEDAYADRALRSASAELNDRDRSLARRLAFGAVQRVRTLDHAIETLGKRPARKLDPP' A
#
# COMPACT_ATOMS: atom_id res chain seq x y z
N MET A 1 16.16 -2.41 11.79
CA MET A 1 14.73 -2.62 12.12
C MET A 1 14.12 -3.41 10.96
N SER A 2 13.60 -4.62 11.19
CA SER A 2 13.02 -5.43 10.10
C SER A 2 11.59 -4.99 9.81
N VAL A 3 11.24 -4.84 8.54
CA VAL A 3 9.89 -4.50 8.10
C VAL A 3 8.98 -5.72 8.28
N ALA A 4 7.78 -5.53 8.83
CA ALA A 4 6.82 -6.62 8.99
C ALA A 4 6.39 -7.18 7.62
N PRO A 5 6.32 -8.51 7.42
CA PRO A 5 5.98 -9.12 6.13
C PRO A 5 4.65 -8.62 5.55
N ALA A 6 3.64 -8.44 6.38
CA ALA A 6 2.35 -7.88 5.98
C ALA A 6 2.45 -6.45 5.39
N ARG A 7 3.34 -5.62 5.92
CA ARG A 7 3.58 -4.26 5.41
C ARG A 7 4.32 -4.28 4.09
N ALA A 8 5.30 -5.17 3.94
CA ALA A 8 6.03 -5.36 2.68
C ALA A 8 5.09 -5.82 1.56
N ALA A 9 4.24 -6.81 1.82
CA ALA A 9 3.24 -7.28 0.86
C ALA A 9 2.22 -6.18 0.50
N ALA A 10 1.73 -5.42 1.48
CA ALA A 10 0.82 -4.31 1.21
C ALA A 10 1.48 -3.23 0.33
N TYR A 11 2.76 -2.91 0.58
CA TYR A 11 3.52 -1.96 -0.22
C TYR A 11 3.69 -2.44 -1.67
N GLU A 12 4.03 -3.71 -1.87
CA GLU A 12 4.10 -4.32 -3.21
C GLU A 12 2.77 -4.18 -3.96
N VAL A 13 1.63 -4.44 -3.29
CA VAL A 13 0.30 -4.26 -3.89
C VAL A 13 0.07 -2.82 -4.32
N LEU A 14 0.41 -1.83 -3.48
CA LEU A 14 0.22 -0.42 -3.82
C LEU A 14 1.07 -0.02 -5.02
N ARG A 15 2.33 -0.45 -5.09
CA ARG A 15 3.18 -0.21 -6.27
C ARG A 15 2.54 -0.77 -7.54
N ARG A 16 2.13 -2.04 -7.53
CA ARG A 16 1.52 -2.65 -8.72
C ARG A 16 0.23 -1.96 -9.14
N VAL A 17 -0.60 -1.54 -8.19
CA VAL A 17 -1.86 -0.84 -8.48
C VAL A 17 -1.61 0.54 -9.07
N PHE A 18 -0.72 1.33 -8.46
CA PHE A 18 -0.56 2.75 -8.82
C PHE A 18 0.53 3.01 -9.87
N GLU A 19 1.45 2.08 -10.09
CA GLU A 19 2.56 2.23 -11.05
C GLU A 19 2.47 1.26 -12.23
N GLU A 20 1.74 0.13 -12.08
CA GLU A 20 1.64 -0.92 -13.11
C GLU A 20 0.19 -1.19 -13.55
N ASP A 21 -0.77 -0.33 -13.15
CA ASP A 21 -2.20 -0.45 -13.45
C ASP A 21 -2.83 -1.82 -13.09
N ALA A 22 -2.27 -2.51 -12.09
CA ALA A 22 -2.72 -3.83 -11.69
C ALA A 22 -4.01 -3.78 -10.85
N TYR A 23 -4.84 -4.81 -10.99
CA TYR A 23 -5.99 -5.02 -10.10
C TYR A 23 -5.52 -5.40 -8.69
N ALA A 24 -6.01 -4.70 -7.68
CA ALA A 24 -5.57 -4.84 -6.28
C ALA A 24 -5.79 -6.26 -5.72
N ASP A 25 -6.88 -6.93 -6.08
CA ASP A 25 -7.15 -8.31 -5.68
C ASP A 25 -6.15 -9.31 -6.28
N ARG A 26 -5.78 -9.12 -7.56
CA ARG A 26 -4.78 -9.95 -8.24
C ARG A 26 -3.39 -9.73 -7.65
N ALA A 27 -3.00 -8.48 -7.44
CA ALA A 27 -1.73 -8.13 -6.83
C ALA A 27 -1.62 -8.68 -5.39
N LEU A 28 -2.68 -8.56 -4.58
CA LEU A 28 -2.70 -9.07 -3.20
C LEU A 28 -2.57 -10.60 -3.17
N ARG A 29 -3.22 -11.30 -4.10
CA ARG A 29 -3.14 -12.77 -4.16
C ARG A 29 -1.70 -13.25 -4.30
N SER A 30 -0.92 -12.65 -5.21
CA SER A 30 0.50 -13.00 -5.37
C SER A 30 1.38 -12.49 -4.24
N ALA A 31 1.23 -11.22 -3.84
CA ALA A 31 2.11 -10.60 -2.84
C ALA A 31 1.97 -11.20 -1.44
N SER A 32 0.83 -11.84 -1.15
CA SER A 32 0.59 -12.49 0.14
C SER A 32 0.72 -14.01 0.12
N ALA A 33 1.10 -14.64 -1.01
CA ALA A 33 1.05 -16.10 -1.19
C ALA A 33 1.69 -16.88 -0.02
N GLU A 34 2.89 -16.47 0.39
CA GLU A 34 3.68 -17.12 1.45
C GLU A 34 3.38 -16.63 2.88
N LEU A 35 2.40 -15.73 3.05
CA LEU A 35 2.06 -15.20 4.37
C LEU A 35 1.13 -16.15 5.13
N ASN A 36 1.34 -16.23 6.45
CA ASN A 36 0.35 -16.82 7.36
C ASN A 36 -0.96 -15.99 7.35
N ASP A 37 -2.04 -16.57 7.87
CA ASP A 37 -3.37 -15.95 7.83
C ASP A 37 -3.46 -14.59 8.54
N ARG A 38 -2.71 -14.42 9.63
CA ARG A 38 -2.68 -13.16 10.39
C ARG A 38 -2.04 -12.04 9.56
N ASP A 39 -0.89 -12.32 8.97
CA ASP A 39 -0.17 -11.35 8.13
C ASP A 39 -0.92 -11.10 6.83
N ARG A 40 -1.55 -12.12 6.24
CA ARG A 40 -2.42 -11.97 5.06
C ARG A 40 -3.62 -11.07 5.35
N SER A 41 -4.27 -11.24 6.50
CA SER A 41 -5.39 -10.39 6.93
C SER A 41 -4.95 -8.93 7.12
N LEU A 42 -3.78 -8.72 7.74
CA LEU A 42 -3.21 -7.38 7.90
C LEU A 42 -2.83 -6.76 6.55
N ALA A 43 -2.16 -7.49 5.68
CA ALA A 43 -1.79 -7.04 4.33
C ALA A 43 -3.04 -6.63 3.53
N ARG A 44 -4.09 -7.45 3.58
CA ARG A 44 -5.38 -7.16 2.96
C ARG A 44 -5.97 -5.84 3.46
N ARG A 45 -6.02 -5.64 4.79
CA ARG A 45 -6.58 -4.41 5.39
C ARG A 45 -5.78 -3.18 4.99
N LEU A 46 -4.45 -3.27 4.99
CA LEU A 46 -3.58 -2.16 4.61
C LEU A 46 -3.72 -1.82 3.12
N ALA A 47 -3.60 -2.82 2.24
CA ALA A 47 -3.63 -2.62 0.80
C ALA A 47 -5.00 -2.07 0.34
N PHE A 48 -6.10 -2.77 0.63
CA PHE A 48 -7.42 -2.30 0.22
C PHE A 48 -7.84 -1.02 0.93
N GLY A 49 -7.48 -0.87 2.22
CA GLY A 49 -7.78 0.35 2.97
C GLY A 49 -7.09 1.58 2.37
N ALA A 50 -5.85 1.44 1.92
CA ALA A 50 -5.11 2.50 1.24
C ALA A 50 -5.71 2.81 -0.14
N VAL A 51 -5.99 1.79 -0.96
CA VAL A 51 -6.60 1.99 -2.29
C VAL A 51 -7.97 2.68 -2.18
N GLN A 52 -8.83 2.23 -1.26
CA GLN A 52 -10.16 2.82 -1.06
C GLN A 52 -10.12 4.27 -0.60
N ARG A 53 -9.06 4.67 0.12
CA ARG A 53 -8.93 5.99 0.74
C ARG A 53 -7.87 6.86 0.07
N VAL A 54 -7.41 6.51 -1.13
CA VAL A 54 -6.28 7.17 -1.80
C VAL A 54 -6.41 8.69 -1.80
N ARG A 55 -7.56 9.24 -2.23
CA ARG A 55 -7.79 10.69 -2.26
C ARG A 55 -7.73 11.34 -0.87
N THR A 56 -8.27 10.68 0.14
CA THR A 56 -8.25 11.17 1.52
C THR A 56 -6.84 11.13 2.10
N LEU A 57 -6.10 10.06 1.80
CA LEU A 57 -4.72 9.89 2.24
C LEU A 57 -3.80 10.91 1.57
N ASP A 58 -3.93 11.11 0.27
CA ASP A 58 -3.17 12.12 -0.49
C ASP A 58 -3.42 13.52 0.09
N HIS A 59 -4.69 13.87 0.31
CA HIS A 59 -5.03 15.14 0.92
C HIS A 59 -4.41 15.32 2.32
N ALA A 60 -4.43 14.26 3.15
CA ALA A 60 -3.82 14.29 4.46
C ALA A 60 -2.29 14.42 4.39
N ILE A 61 -1.64 13.69 3.46
CA ILE A 61 -0.19 13.73 3.22
C ILE A 61 0.24 15.14 2.80
N GLU A 62 -0.47 15.77 1.86
CA GLU A 62 -0.17 17.13 1.41
C GLU A 62 -0.35 18.15 2.53
N THR A 63 -1.45 18.03 3.29
CA THR A 63 -1.76 18.91 4.41
C THR A 63 -0.68 18.83 5.50
N LEU A 64 -0.29 17.62 5.89
CA LEU A 64 0.70 17.40 6.94
C LEU A 64 2.13 17.69 6.46
N GLY A 65 2.43 17.38 5.21
CA GLY A 65 3.74 17.59 4.58
C GLY A 65 4.02 19.06 4.24
N LYS A 66 3.00 19.93 4.23
CA LYS A 66 3.09 21.35 3.83
C LYS A 66 3.68 21.58 2.43
N ARG A 67 3.68 20.54 1.59
CA ARG A 67 4.13 20.56 0.20
C ARG A 67 3.33 19.54 -0.62
N PRO A 68 3.13 19.77 -1.93
CA PRO A 68 2.47 18.81 -2.81
C PRO A 68 3.13 17.43 -2.74
N ALA A 69 2.34 16.36 -2.80
CA ALA A 69 2.84 14.98 -2.63
C ALA A 69 3.93 14.63 -3.66
N ARG A 70 3.79 15.14 -4.89
CA ARG A 70 4.79 15.01 -5.97
C ARG A 70 6.17 15.64 -5.69
N LYS A 71 6.31 16.42 -4.62
CA LYS A 71 7.58 17.04 -4.17
C LYS A 71 8.14 16.35 -2.92
N LEU A 72 7.53 15.25 -2.48
CA LEU A 72 8.10 14.38 -1.47
C LEU A 72 9.15 13.48 -2.13
N ASP A 73 10.18 13.12 -1.37
CA ASP A 73 11.18 12.17 -1.87
C ASP A 73 10.53 10.80 -2.06
N PRO A 74 10.78 10.14 -3.20
CA PRO A 74 10.31 8.77 -3.39
C PRO A 74 11.04 7.81 -2.44
N PRO A 75 10.46 6.64 -2.15
CA PRO A 75 11.06 5.61 -1.30
C PRO A 75 12.37 5.04 -1.87
#